data_AF-A0A8S1SLD9-F1
#
_entry.id   AF-A0A8S1SLD9-F1
#
_cell.length_a   1.000
_cell.length_b   1.000
_cell.length_c   1.000
_cell.angle_alpha   90.00
_cell.angle_beta   90.00
_cell.angle_gamma   90.00
#
_symmetry.space_group_name_H-M   'P 1'
#
loop_
_entity.id
_entity.type
_entity.pdbx_description
1 polymer ?
#
loop_
_entity_poly.entity_id
_entity_poly.type
_entity_poly.pdbx_seq_one_letter_code
_entity_poly.pdbx_strand_id
1 'polypeptide(L)'
;MEAIMKKLGNGELFGKIIYQMLEVYMMRMDQSKEVGQILDLNTGMNVKQLMLDLTKMGKKLVNGIFYLKTKFMVEVNMMKKVIQKLDNGLNYMRIFGINVKLLKLENIKMEIGQEDGIFYLKITFWVEEFMNLVLKLVNGQICIKIFKIVAKQYKKENIKMELDMVNGKHYLENIQMKNLKQCFLCYKISFSGLETYDQEQGINKVDLHRNFNLWCQVISKGVFKQDKRYGNWDILYRYSSKHQFETIGGGLYDMKNGEKNGKWIELHEHFKTDLCEIIYLGEYIDGRKAGRWNIKFRVDSDQDFETIGGGLYDDLNGQKIGEWIDLHENYDRDWCQIKYKGIYKNGIKNGKWDIHFRVAVDEEFIVIGGGHYNGNNGLKQGEWLDLHPNFSCHNQIMLKGQYQNGECQGNFTELKLE
;
A
#
# COMPACT_ATOMS: atom_id res chain seq x y z
N MET A 1 20.10 36.69 -18.03
CA MET A 1 20.32 35.27 -17.64
C MET A 1 19.05 34.44 -17.80
N GLU A 2 17.91 34.85 -17.24
CA GLU A 2 16.65 34.09 -17.31
C GLU A 2 16.15 33.83 -18.74
N ALA A 3 16.27 34.82 -19.65
CA ALA A 3 15.97 34.65 -21.08
C ALA A 3 16.95 33.73 -21.84
N ILE A 4 18.18 33.58 -21.33
CA ILE A 4 19.19 32.66 -21.87
C ILE A 4 18.88 31.24 -21.37
N MET A 5 18.49 31.11 -20.09
CA MET A 5 18.05 29.85 -19.46
C MET A 5 16.80 29.28 -20.13
N LYS A 6 15.88 30.15 -20.61
CA LYS A 6 14.67 29.74 -21.35
C LYS A 6 14.92 29.29 -22.80
N LYS A 7 16.04 29.69 -23.41
CA LYS A 7 16.43 29.31 -24.79
C LYS A 7 17.32 28.06 -24.87
N LEU A 8 18.04 27.72 -23.80
CA LEU A 8 19.02 26.63 -23.79
C LEU A 8 18.40 25.29 -23.34
N GLY A 9 17.35 24.84 -24.03
CA GLY A 9 16.59 23.60 -23.74
C GLY A 9 17.35 22.28 -23.89
N ASN A 10 18.64 22.21 -23.57
CA ASN A 10 19.44 20.99 -23.50
C ASN A 10 20.55 21.16 -22.45
N GLY A 11 20.50 20.37 -21.37
CA GLY A 11 21.53 20.37 -20.31
C GLY A 11 22.96 20.06 -20.81
N GLU A 12 23.10 19.52 -22.02
CA GLU A 12 24.40 19.29 -22.68
C GLU A 12 25.11 20.60 -23.07
N LEU A 13 24.36 21.61 -23.52
CA LEU A 13 24.93 22.91 -23.89
C LEU A 13 25.28 23.72 -22.64
N PHE A 14 24.47 23.62 -21.59
CA PHE A 14 24.76 24.22 -20.28
C PHE A 14 26.01 23.59 -19.64
N GLY A 15 26.15 22.26 -19.69
CA GLY A 15 27.35 21.56 -19.23
C GLY A 15 28.61 21.94 -20.01
N LYS A 16 28.52 22.09 -21.34
CA LYS A 16 29.62 22.58 -22.18
C LYS A 16 29.99 24.02 -21.86
N ILE A 17 29.01 24.90 -21.61
CA ILE A 17 29.24 26.30 -21.22
C ILE A 17 29.91 26.37 -19.85
N ILE A 18 29.43 25.61 -18.85
CA ILE A 18 30.07 25.57 -17.53
C ILE A 18 31.49 25.02 -17.63
N TYR A 19 31.73 23.98 -18.42
CA TYR A 19 33.07 23.43 -18.64
C TYR A 19 34.00 24.46 -19.28
N GLN A 20 33.56 25.16 -20.33
CA GLN A 20 34.34 26.21 -21.00
C GLN A 20 34.56 27.42 -20.09
N MET A 21 33.58 27.80 -19.28
CA MET A 21 33.72 28.87 -18.29
C MET A 21 34.73 28.49 -17.21
N LEU A 22 34.68 27.26 -16.71
CA LEU A 22 35.67 26.73 -15.77
C LEU A 22 37.06 26.69 -16.42
N GLU A 23 37.18 26.26 -17.68
CA GLU A 23 38.46 26.21 -18.40
C GLU A 23 39.09 27.60 -18.58
N VAL A 24 38.29 28.61 -18.93
CA VAL A 24 38.73 30.02 -19.03
C VAL A 24 39.08 30.59 -17.65
N TYR A 25 38.32 30.25 -16.61
CA TYR A 25 38.61 30.66 -15.24
C TYR A 25 39.89 30.00 -14.71
N MET A 26 40.12 28.73 -15.07
CA MET A 26 41.32 27.95 -14.75
C MET A 26 42.58 28.50 -15.45
N MET A 27 42.49 28.89 -16.73
CA MET A 27 43.60 29.53 -17.45
C MET A 27 43.99 30.89 -16.84
N ARG A 28 43.02 31.63 -16.28
CA ARG A 28 43.29 32.91 -15.61
C ARG A 28 43.91 32.76 -14.22
N MET A 29 43.52 31.72 -13.47
CA MET A 29 44.10 31.46 -12.15
C MET A 29 45.55 30.92 -12.23
N ASP A 30 45.86 30.11 -13.24
CA ASP A 30 47.22 29.57 -13.45
C ASP A 30 48.24 30.66 -13.89
N GLN A 31 47.74 31.71 -14.55
CA GLN A 31 48.57 32.87 -14.94
C GLN A 31 48.83 33.86 -13.79
N SER A 32 48.04 33.82 -12.70
CA SER A 32 48.23 34.69 -11.54
C SER A 32 48.98 33.98 -10.42
N LYS A 33 50.32 34.17 -10.36
CA LYS A 33 51.16 33.66 -9.27
C LYS A 33 50.67 34.05 -7.86
N GLU A 34 49.98 35.18 -7.73
CA GLU A 34 49.49 35.71 -6.45
C GLU A 34 48.26 34.96 -5.90
N VAL A 35 47.34 34.49 -6.76
CA VAL A 35 46.11 33.80 -6.32
C VAL A 35 46.41 32.39 -5.80
N GLY A 36 47.37 31.69 -6.41
CA GLY A 36 47.81 30.37 -5.96
C GLY A 36 48.43 30.41 -4.56
N GLN A 37 49.23 31.44 -4.26
CA GLN A 37 49.87 31.60 -2.94
C GLN A 37 48.86 31.96 -1.84
N ILE A 38 47.85 32.79 -2.14
CA ILE A 38 46.82 33.20 -1.17
C ILE A 38 45.92 32.02 -0.77
N LEU A 39 45.60 31.11 -1.71
CA LEU A 39 44.77 29.94 -1.43
C LEU A 39 45.50 28.87 -0.62
N ASP A 40 46.77 28.60 -0.93
CA ASP A 40 47.59 27.65 -0.15
C ASP A 40 47.81 28.14 1.30
N LEU A 41 48.04 29.45 1.51
CA LEU A 41 48.32 30.02 2.83
C LEU A 41 47.08 30.08 3.75
N ASN A 42 45.88 30.31 3.23
CA ASN A 42 44.69 30.52 4.06
C ASN A 42 43.82 29.29 4.27
N THR A 43 43.94 28.26 3.42
CA THR A 43 43.05 27.09 3.48
C THR A 43 43.76 25.78 3.78
N GLY A 44 45.10 25.74 3.72
CA GLY A 44 45.89 24.51 3.87
C GLY A 44 45.63 23.46 2.78
N MET A 45 44.80 23.77 1.79
CA MET A 45 44.48 22.88 0.68
C MET A 45 45.43 23.12 -0.46
N ASN A 46 46.19 22.09 -0.83
CA ASN A 46 47.00 22.10 -2.03
C ASN A 46 46.10 22.33 -3.25
N VAL A 47 46.25 23.49 -3.90
CA VAL A 47 45.43 23.90 -5.05
C VAL A 47 45.42 22.84 -6.15
N LYS A 48 46.54 22.13 -6.37
CA LYS A 48 46.64 21.06 -7.36
C LYS A 48 45.75 19.86 -7.02
N GLN A 49 45.60 19.53 -5.74
CA GLN A 49 44.74 18.44 -5.27
C GLN A 49 43.25 18.82 -5.37
N LEU A 50 42.91 20.06 -4.98
CA LEU A 50 41.56 20.61 -5.15
C LEU A 50 41.12 20.59 -6.63
N MET A 51 42.04 20.94 -7.53
CA MET A 51 41.83 20.91 -8.98
C MET A 51 41.60 19.49 -9.51
N LEU A 52 42.33 18.50 -8.98
CA LEU A 52 42.15 17.10 -9.33
C LEU A 52 40.76 16.59 -8.90
N ASP A 53 40.30 16.99 -7.72
CA ASP A 53 39.03 16.54 -7.15
C ASP A 53 37.82 17.22 -7.79
N LEU A 54 37.91 18.51 -8.13
CA LEU A 54 36.90 19.21 -8.93
C LEU A 54 36.79 18.61 -10.34
N THR A 55 37.91 18.24 -10.96
CA THR A 55 37.93 17.57 -12.26
C THR A 55 37.30 16.17 -12.19
N LYS A 56 37.58 15.40 -11.13
CA LYS A 56 36.93 14.10 -10.89
C LYS A 56 35.43 14.24 -10.65
N MET A 57 34.99 15.25 -9.89
CA MET A 57 33.57 15.55 -9.68
C MET A 57 32.88 15.93 -10.99
N GLY A 58 33.48 16.80 -11.79
CA GLY A 58 32.96 17.18 -13.12
C GLY A 58 32.82 15.97 -14.05
N LYS A 59 33.85 15.10 -14.11
CA LYS A 59 33.79 13.85 -14.90
C LYS A 59 32.72 12.88 -14.38
N LYS A 60 32.57 12.71 -13.05
CA LYS A 60 31.50 11.89 -12.47
C LYS A 60 30.11 12.45 -12.76
N LEU A 61 29.93 13.77 -12.72
CA LEU A 61 28.67 14.45 -13.03
C LEU A 61 28.31 14.29 -14.50
N VAL A 62 29.26 14.50 -15.41
CA VAL A 62 29.07 14.31 -16.86
C VAL A 62 28.79 12.85 -17.18
N ASN A 63 29.51 11.90 -16.58
CA ASN A 63 29.26 10.47 -16.77
C ASN A 63 27.91 10.03 -16.18
N GLY A 64 27.49 10.58 -15.04
CA GLY A 64 26.17 10.34 -14.46
C GLY A 64 25.05 10.89 -15.34
N ILE A 65 25.20 12.10 -15.87
CA ILE A 65 24.27 12.70 -16.83
C ILE A 65 24.23 11.91 -18.14
N PHE A 66 25.38 11.45 -18.64
CA PHE A 66 25.48 10.66 -19.86
C PHE A 66 24.90 9.25 -19.68
N TYR A 67 25.10 8.64 -18.51
CA TYR A 67 24.51 7.35 -18.15
C TYR A 67 22.98 7.47 -18.01
N LEU A 68 22.48 8.52 -17.36
CA LEU A 68 21.04 8.82 -17.26
C LEU A 68 20.42 9.09 -18.63
N LYS A 69 21.08 9.88 -19.48
CA LYS A 69 20.63 10.15 -20.85
C LYS A 69 20.61 8.87 -21.69
N THR A 70 21.64 8.04 -21.59
CA THR A 70 21.72 6.77 -22.32
C THR A 70 20.69 5.76 -21.81
N LYS A 71 20.51 5.59 -20.50
CA LYS A 71 19.53 4.69 -19.90
C LYS A 71 18.09 5.13 -20.23
N PHE A 72 17.81 6.42 -20.09
CA PHE A 72 16.52 7.01 -20.49
C PHE A 72 16.27 6.84 -21.99
N MET A 73 17.28 7.06 -22.85
CA MET A 73 17.17 6.81 -24.30
C MET A 73 16.96 5.32 -24.62
N VAL A 74 17.56 4.40 -23.86
CA VAL A 74 17.35 2.96 -24.01
C VAL A 74 15.93 2.58 -23.61
N GLU A 75 15.41 3.08 -22.49
CA GLU A 75 14.03 2.82 -22.04
C GLU A 75 12.99 3.47 -22.96
N VAL A 76 13.24 4.69 -23.45
CA VAL A 76 12.42 5.36 -24.47
C VAL A 76 12.47 4.61 -25.81
N ASN A 77 13.63 4.11 -26.23
CA ASN A 77 13.75 3.31 -27.45
C ASN A 77 13.12 1.92 -27.30
N MET A 78 13.14 1.35 -26.10
CA MET A 78 12.46 0.09 -25.78
C MET A 78 10.95 0.30 -25.81
N MET A 79 10.44 1.38 -25.21
CA MET A 79 9.03 1.78 -25.31
C MET A 79 8.63 2.11 -26.76
N LYS A 80 9.46 2.82 -27.53
CA LYS A 80 9.22 3.07 -28.96
C LYS A 80 9.20 1.78 -29.77
N LYS A 81 10.07 0.80 -29.49
CA LYS A 81 10.06 -0.53 -30.12
C LYS A 81 8.84 -1.35 -29.72
N VAL A 82 8.36 -1.23 -28.48
CA VAL A 82 7.10 -1.82 -28.04
C VAL A 82 5.93 -1.18 -28.77
N ILE A 83 5.88 0.15 -28.85
CA ILE A 83 4.87 0.92 -29.61
C ILE A 83 4.90 0.54 -31.10
N GLN A 84 6.08 0.44 -31.72
CA GLN A 84 6.25 0.07 -33.13
C GLN A 84 5.88 -1.40 -33.40
N LYS A 85 6.11 -2.31 -32.45
CA LYS A 85 5.64 -3.71 -32.53
C LYS A 85 4.12 -3.82 -32.36
N LEU A 86 3.51 -2.95 -31.54
CA LEU A 86 2.06 -2.86 -31.38
C LEU A 86 1.40 -2.26 -32.64
N ASP A 87 2.02 -1.27 -33.29
CA ASP A 87 1.58 -0.70 -34.58
C ASP A 87 1.68 -1.72 -35.74
N ASN A 88 2.67 -2.60 -35.71
CA ASN A 88 2.88 -3.66 -36.71
C ASN A 88 2.01 -4.91 -36.51
N GLY A 89 0.92 -4.82 -35.75
CA GLY A 89 -0.14 -5.85 -35.72
C GLY A 89 -0.08 -6.90 -34.59
N LEU A 90 0.82 -6.76 -33.60
CA LEU A 90 0.72 -7.52 -32.35
C LEU A 90 -0.32 -6.84 -31.44
N ASN A 91 -1.58 -7.17 -31.65
CA ASN A 91 -2.72 -6.46 -31.03
C ASN A 91 -2.91 -6.66 -29.52
N TYR A 92 -1.92 -7.13 -28.75
CA TYR A 92 -2.11 -7.44 -27.33
C TYR A 92 -1.11 -6.72 -26.41
N MET A 93 -1.63 -5.96 -25.44
CA MET A 93 -0.86 -5.36 -24.35
C MET A 93 -1.23 -6.04 -23.04
N ARG A 94 -0.23 -6.45 -22.25
CA ARG A 94 -0.45 -7.06 -20.93
C ARG A 94 -0.44 -5.99 -19.84
N ILE A 95 -1.61 -5.62 -19.32
CA ILE A 95 -1.75 -4.63 -18.24
C ILE A 95 -2.26 -5.36 -17.01
N PHE A 96 -1.56 -5.25 -15.88
CA PHE A 96 -1.89 -5.96 -14.63
C PHE A 96 -2.08 -7.49 -14.82
N GLY A 97 -1.30 -8.10 -15.70
CA GLY A 97 -1.34 -9.55 -15.96
C GLY A 97 -2.36 -10.02 -17.00
N ILE A 98 -3.25 -9.17 -17.49
CA ILE A 98 -4.32 -9.50 -18.46
C ILE A 98 -3.93 -9.04 -19.87
N ASN A 99 -4.14 -9.91 -20.88
CA ASN A 99 -3.92 -9.58 -22.29
C ASN A 99 -5.10 -8.78 -22.84
N VAL A 100 -4.90 -7.49 -23.10
CA VAL A 100 -5.92 -6.60 -23.67
C VAL A 100 -5.69 -6.46 -25.17
N LYS A 101 -6.72 -6.76 -25.99
CA LYS A 101 -6.68 -6.55 -27.43
C LYS A 101 -6.95 -5.08 -27.75
N LEU A 102 -5.94 -4.33 -28.18
CA LEU A 102 -6.09 -2.91 -28.54
C LEU A 102 -6.62 -2.82 -29.98
N LEU A 103 -7.74 -2.13 -30.19
CA LEU A 103 -8.42 -2.07 -31.49
C LEU A 103 -7.97 -0.94 -32.41
N LYS A 104 -7.09 -0.03 -31.96
CA LYS A 104 -6.23 0.89 -32.73
C LYS A 104 -5.54 1.86 -31.77
N LEU A 105 -4.23 2.11 -31.96
CA LEU A 105 -3.42 2.98 -31.09
C LEU A 105 -3.69 4.48 -31.26
N GLU A 106 -4.37 4.85 -32.33
CA GLU A 106 -4.66 6.23 -32.76
C GLU A 106 -5.42 7.05 -31.68
N ASN A 107 -6.10 6.37 -30.75
CA ASN A 107 -7.01 6.98 -29.77
C ASN A 107 -6.41 7.08 -28.35
N ILE A 108 -5.11 6.81 -28.18
CA ILE A 108 -4.41 6.94 -26.90
C ILE A 108 -3.30 7.98 -27.04
N LYS A 109 -3.44 9.11 -26.35
CA LYS A 109 -2.36 10.10 -26.24
C LYS A 109 -1.61 9.89 -24.94
N MET A 110 -0.33 9.55 -25.03
CA MET A 110 0.57 9.46 -23.88
C MET A 110 1.52 10.66 -23.88
N GLU A 111 1.57 11.37 -22.75
CA GLU A 111 2.45 12.51 -22.52
C GLU A 111 3.27 12.23 -21.27
N ILE A 112 4.59 12.36 -21.34
CA ILE A 112 5.45 12.35 -20.15
C ILE A 112 5.61 13.80 -19.71
N GLY A 113 5.28 14.10 -18.46
CA GLY A 113 5.43 15.43 -17.88
C GLY A 113 6.27 15.39 -16.61
N GLN A 114 6.69 16.57 -16.16
CA GLN A 114 7.37 16.77 -14.89
C GLN A 114 6.74 17.97 -14.19
N GLU A 115 6.33 17.78 -12.93
CA GLU A 115 5.74 18.82 -12.08
C GLU A 115 6.30 18.64 -10.67
N ASP A 116 6.85 19.71 -10.09
CA ASP A 116 7.49 19.70 -8.77
C ASP A 116 8.58 18.62 -8.58
N GLY A 117 9.35 18.34 -9.65
CA GLY A 117 10.41 17.34 -9.64
C GLY A 117 9.94 15.89 -9.79
N ILE A 118 8.62 15.65 -9.84
CA ILE A 118 8.04 14.31 -10.04
C ILE A 118 7.71 14.11 -11.51
N PHE A 119 8.22 13.03 -12.10
CA PHE A 119 7.83 12.60 -13.45
C PHE A 119 6.50 11.86 -13.39
N TYR A 120 5.61 12.17 -14.35
CA TYR A 120 4.33 11.48 -14.49
C TYR A 120 4.08 11.11 -15.94
N LEU A 121 3.35 10.00 -16.12
CA LEU A 121 2.79 9.60 -17.41
C LEU A 121 1.32 9.99 -17.44
N LYS A 122 0.97 10.95 -18.29
CA LYS A 122 -0.40 11.35 -18.57
C LYS A 122 -0.91 10.54 -19.76
N ILE A 123 -1.91 9.70 -19.50
CA ILE A 123 -2.57 8.93 -20.54
C ILE A 123 -3.96 9.52 -20.76
N THR A 124 -4.27 9.86 -22.01
CA THR A 124 -5.55 10.43 -22.43
C THR A 124 -6.24 9.44 -23.34
N PHE A 125 -7.49 9.09 -23.01
CA PHE A 125 -8.35 8.21 -23.80
C PHE A 125 -9.56 8.97 -24.30
N TRP A 126 -10.12 8.53 -25.43
CA TRP A 126 -11.44 8.92 -25.88
C TRP A 126 -12.51 8.10 -25.15
N VAL A 127 -13.53 8.79 -24.63
CA VAL A 127 -14.50 8.24 -23.66
C VAL A 127 -15.36 7.15 -24.28
N GLU A 128 -15.71 7.31 -25.56
CA GLU A 128 -16.60 6.40 -26.29
C GLU A 128 -15.96 4.99 -26.41
N GLU A 129 -14.66 4.90 -26.67
CA GLU A 129 -13.94 3.62 -26.66
C GLU A 129 -13.63 3.09 -25.27
N PHE A 130 -13.32 3.95 -24.28
CA PHE A 130 -13.12 3.51 -22.90
C PHE A 130 -14.40 2.86 -22.34
N MET A 131 -15.56 3.45 -22.60
CA MET A 131 -16.85 2.89 -22.20
C MET A 131 -17.13 1.54 -22.89
N ASN A 132 -16.77 1.39 -24.16
CA ASN A 132 -16.87 0.12 -24.90
C ASN A 132 -15.85 -0.94 -24.42
N LEU A 133 -14.66 -0.54 -24.00
CA LEU A 133 -13.64 -1.40 -23.39
C LEU A 133 -14.09 -1.90 -22.01
N VAL A 134 -14.69 -1.00 -21.21
CA VAL A 134 -15.21 -1.28 -19.86
C VAL A 134 -16.45 -2.17 -19.91
N LEU A 135 -17.36 -1.98 -20.89
CA LEU A 135 -18.51 -2.87 -21.13
C LEU A 135 -18.08 -4.31 -21.47
N LYS A 136 -16.92 -4.50 -22.09
CA LYS A 136 -16.32 -5.83 -22.35
C LYS A 136 -15.55 -6.40 -21.16
N LEU A 137 -15.19 -5.59 -20.16
CA LEU A 137 -14.43 -5.97 -18.96
C LEU A 137 -15.31 -6.33 -17.76
N VAL A 138 -16.63 -6.48 -17.96
CA VAL A 138 -17.58 -6.95 -16.92
C VAL A 138 -17.29 -8.40 -16.58
N ASN A 139 -16.28 -8.59 -15.72
CA ASN A 139 -16.06 -9.70 -14.79
C ASN A 139 -14.97 -9.35 -13.73
N GLY A 140 -14.44 -8.11 -13.69
CA GLY A 140 -13.47 -7.67 -12.68
C GLY A 140 -14.02 -6.58 -11.74
N GLN A 141 -14.03 -6.85 -10.43
CA GLN A 141 -14.59 -6.00 -9.38
C GLN A 141 -13.94 -4.60 -9.24
N ILE A 142 -12.72 -4.40 -9.77
CA ILE A 142 -11.97 -3.14 -9.70
C ILE A 142 -12.66 -2.02 -10.52
N CYS A 143 -13.33 -2.36 -11.63
CA CYS A 143 -14.01 -1.37 -12.48
C CYS A 143 -15.28 -0.80 -11.83
N ILE A 144 -15.93 -1.52 -10.92
CA ILE A 144 -17.22 -1.13 -10.32
C ILE A 144 -17.07 0.09 -9.40
N LYS A 145 -15.95 0.23 -8.67
CA LYS A 145 -15.69 1.40 -7.81
C LYS A 145 -15.47 2.68 -8.63
N ILE A 146 -14.75 2.58 -9.75
CA ILE A 146 -14.56 3.69 -10.71
C ILE A 146 -15.90 4.05 -11.35
N PHE A 147 -16.72 3.06 -11.69
CA PHE A 147 -18.07 3.25 -12.23
C PHE A 147 -19.00 4.00 -11.28
N LYS A 148 -18.96 3.71 -9.97
CA LYS A 148 -19.76 4.43 -8.96
C LYS A 148 -19.39 5.91 -8.87
N ILE A 149 -18.11 6.25 -9.01
CA ILE A 149 -17.62 7.64 -8.96
C ILE A 149 -18.06 8.38 -10.24
N VAL A 150 -17.83 7.79 -11.41
CA VAL A 150 -18.22 8.37 -12.71
C VAL A 150 -19.74 8.51 -12.81
N ALA A 151 -20.51 7.50 -12.41
CA ALA A 151 -21.98 7.55 -12.41
C ALA A 151 -22.52 8.60 -11.42
N LYS A 152 -21.87 8.80 -10.26
CA LYS A 152 -22.24 9.84 -9.30
C LYS A 152 -21.94 11.25 -9.85
N GLN A 153 -20.85 11.40 -10.60
CA GLN A 153 -20.51 12.63 -11.32
C GLN A 153 -21.57 12.93 -12.41
N TYR A 154 -21.90 11.93 -13.24
CA TYR A 154 -22.94 12.02 -14.27
C TYR A 154 -24.31 12.38 -13.70
N LYS A 155 -24.71 11.76 -12.58
CA LYS A 155 -25.99 12.06 -11.92
C LYS A 155 -26.02 13.50 -11.37
N LYS A 156 -24.89 13.99 -10.87
CA LYS A 156 -24.76 15.37 -10.36
C LYS A 156 -24.81 16.41 -11.49
N GLU A 157 -24.21 16.12 -12.64
CA GLU A 157 -24.28 16.99 -13.82
C GLU A 157 -25.65 16.95 -14.50
N ASN A 158 -26.32 15.78 -14.55
CA ASN A 158 -27.70 15.68 -15.05
C ASN A 158 -28.71 16.42 -14.17
N ILE A 159 -28.61 16.30 -12.84
CA ILE A 159 -29.46 17.05 -11.90
C ILE A 159 -29.23 18.56 -12.05
N LYS A 160 -27.98 18.99 -12.26
CA LYS A 160 -27.63 20.39 -12.52
C LYS A 160 -28.25 20.88 -13.83
N MET A 161 -28.20 20.09 -14.89
CA MET A 161 -28.84 20.40 -16.18
C MET A 161 -30.37 20.46 -16.08
N GLU A 162 -31.02 19.55 -15.35
CA GLU A 162 -32.48 19.59 -15.13
C GLU A 162 -32.90 20.83 -14.34
N LEU A 163 -32.15 21.20 -13.30
CA LEU A 163 -32.37 22.45 -12.55
C LEU A 163 -32.18 23.70 -13.43
N ASP A 164 -31.23 23.68 -14.36
CA ASP A 164 -30.99 24.76 -15.30
C ASP A 164 -32.07 24.80 -16.42
N MET A 165 -32.71 23.67 -16.74
CA MET A 165 -33.85 23.57 -17.68
C MET A 165 -35.16 24.10 -17.09
N VAL A 166 -35.44 23.83 -15.80
CA VAL A 166 -36.65 24.34 -15.11
C VAL A 166 -36.64 25.87 -15.01
N ASN A 167 -35.46 26.50 -15.07
CA ASN A 167 -35.28 27.95 -14.99
C ASN A 167 -35.36 28.69 -16.34
N GLY A 168 -35.94 28.09 -17.39
CA GLY A 168 -36.45 28.83 -18.54
C GLY A 168 -35.40 29.44 -19.49
N LYS A 169 -34.18 28.90 -19.57
CA LYS A 169 -33.21 29.27 -20.62
C LYS A 169 -33.45 28.51 -21.92
N HIS A 170 -34.47 28.92 -22.68
CA HIS A 170 -34.61 28.55 -24.08
C HIS A 170 -33.69 29.41 -24.95
N TYR A 171 -32.51 28.89 -25.32
CA TYR A 171 -31.89 29.00 -26.65
C TYR A 171 -30.47 28.38 -26.61
N LEU A 172 -30.30 27.16 -27.15
CA LEU A 172 -29.08 26.62 -27.78
C LEU A 172 -29.23 25.11 -28.09
N GLU A 173 -30.30 24.75 -28.80
CA GLU A 173 -30.69 23.35 -29.06
C GLU A 173 -29.87 22.56 -30.10
N ASN A 174 -28.63 22.95 -30.44
CA ASN A 174 -27.82 22.09 -31.33
C ASN A 174 -26.30 22.14 -31.12
N ILE A 175 -25.81 22.85 -30.10
CA ILE A 175 -24.36 23.03 -29.89
C ILE A 175 -23.80 22.18 -28.73
N GLN A 176 -24.61 21.72 -27.77
CA GLN A 176 -24.06 21.06 -26.57
C GLN A 176 -23.98 19.52 -26.61
N MET A 177 -24.76 18.81 -27.42
CA MET A 177 -24.62 17.34 -27.52
C MET A 177 -23.41 16.87 -28.37
N LYS A 178 -22.85 17.73 -29.23
CA LYS A 178 -21.58 17.42 -29.93
C LYS A 178 -20.34 17.55 -29.04
N ASN A 179 -20.40 18.36 -27.98
CA ASN A 179 -19.24 18.67 -27.15
C ASN A 179 -19.10 17.78 -25.90
N LEU A 180 -20.10 16.97 -25.56
CA LEU A 180 -19.97 15.94 -24.51
C LEU A 180 -19.18 14.70 -24.97
N LYS A 181 -18.83 14.59 -26.27
CA LYS A 181 -18.00 13.50 -26.81
C LYS A 181 -16.53 13.54 -26.33
N GLN A 182 -16.12 14.58 -25.61
CA GLN A 182 -14.75 14.76 -25.14
C GLN A 182 -14.69 15.03 -23.64
N CYS A 183 -15.00 14.03 -22.80
CA CYS A 183 -14.56 14.09 -21.41
C CYS A 183 -13.10 13.62 -21.34
N PHE A 184 -12.17 14.52 -21.03
CA PHE A 184 -10.76 14.16 -20.87
C PHE A 184 -10.55 13.48 -19.52
N LEU A 185 -10.39 12.16 -19.52
CA LEU A 185 -9.99 11.42 -18.33
C LEU A 185 -8.47 11.45 -18.23
N CYS A 186 -7.93 12.35 -17.39
CA CYS A 186 -6.50 12.50 -17.16
C CYS A 186 -6.09 11.66 -15.94
N TYR A 187 -5.37 10.56 -16.17
CA TYR A 187 -4.70 9.84 -15.09
C TYR A 187 -3.30 10.42 -14.88
N LYS A 188 -3.01 10.91 -13.67
CA LYS A 188 -1.64 11.23 -13.24
C LYS A 188 -1.07 10.01 -12.53
N ILE A 189 -0.37 9.16 -13.29
CA ILE A 189 0.40 8.06 -12.70
C ILE A 189 1.72 8.66 -12.23
N SER A 190 1.83 8.85 -10.91
CA SER A 190 3.05 9.35 -10.28
C SER A 190 3.94 8.15 -9.99
N PHE A 191 5.10 8.06 -10.64
CA PHE A 191 6.12 7.09 -10.29
C PHE A 191 6.97 7.71 -9.19
N SER A 192 6.78 7.27 -7.95
CA SER A 192 7.75 7.55 -6.88
C SER A 192 8.84 6.49 -6.98
N GLY A 193 10.09 6.91 -7.23
CA GLY A 193 11.25 6.01 -7.21
C GLY A 193 12.24 6.20 -8.35
N LEU A 194 12.86 7.38 -8.45
CA LEU A 194 14.21 7.48 -9.01
C LEU A 194 15.17 7.24 -7.86
N GLU A 195 15.43 5.97 -7.53
CA GLU A 195 16.28 5.59 -6.40
C GLU A 195 17.70 5.32 -6.88
N THR A 196 18.67 6.02 -6.29
CA THR A 196 20.09 5.71 -6.46
C THR A 196 20.41 4.47 -5.63
N TYR A 197 20.78 3.39 -6.31
CA TYR A 197 21.11 2.11 -5.69
C TYR A 197 22.51 2.15 -5.09
N ASP A 198 22.59 2.33 -3.78
CA ASP A 198 23.77 1.97 -3.00
C ASP A 198 23.54 0.57 -2.42
N GLN A 199 24.31 -0.41 -2.91
CA GLN A 199 24.21 -1.81 -2.50
C GLN A 199 24.38 -2.00 -1.00
N GLU A 200 25.14 -1.13 -0.34
CA GLU A 200 25.43 -1.26 1.09
C GLU A 200 24.33 -0.67 1.97
N GLN A 201 23.70 0.42 1.53
CA GLN A 201 22.69 1.15 2.32
C GLN A 201 21.29 0.55 2.19
N GLY A 202 21.00 -0.17 1.10
CA GLY A 202 19.67 -0.68 0.81
C GLY A 202 18.72 0.41 0.31
N ILE A 203 17.48 0.01 0.04
CA ILE A 203 16.42 0.87 -0.51
C ILE A 203 15.39 1.15 0.57
N ASN A 204 15.14 2.42 0.88
CA ASN A 204 13.98 2.79 1.70
C ASN A 204 12.71 2.56 0.88
N LYS A 205 11.87 1.62 1.31
CA LYS A 205 10.63 1.28 0.61
C LYS A 205 9.41 1.60 1.47
N VAL A 206 8.32 1.92 0.78
CA VAL A 206 6.99 2.08 1.37
C VAL A 206 6.06 1.06 0.72
N ASP A 207 5.47 0.20 1.54
CA ASP A 207 4.46 -0.77 1.14
C ASP A 207 3.07 -0.28 1.57
N LEU A 208 2.08 -0.40 0.67
CA LEU A 208 0.69 -0.08 0.99
C LEU A 208 0.00 -1.30 1.62
N HIS A 209 -0.81 -1.08 2.66
CA HIS A 209 -1.65 -2.14 3.22
C HIS A 209 -2.73 -2.59 2.21
N ARG A 210 -3.16 -3.85 2.27
CA ARG A 210 -4.19 -4.39 1.35
C ARG A 210 -5.52 -3.63 1.39
N ASN A 211 -5.85 -3.05 2.54
CA ASN A 211 -7.08 -2.26 2.72
C ASN A 211 -6.87 -0.76 2.46
N PHE A 212 -5.73 -0.36 1.87
CA PHE A 212 -5.42 1.05 1.64
C PHE A 212 -6.53 1.72 0.80
N ASN A 213 -7.23 2.67 1.40
CA ASN A 213 -8.30 3.43 0.76
C ASN A 213 -8.44 4.82 1.41
N LEU A 214 -9.43 5.60 0.98
CA LEU A 214 -9.61 6.98 1.48
C LEU A 214 -9.85 7.07 3.01
N TRP A 215 -10.35 6.00 3.61
CA TRP A 215 -10.72 5.88 5.03
C TRP A 215 -9.72 5.06 5.87
N CYS A 216 -8.84 4.31 5.21
CA CYS A 216 -7.81 3.50 5.87
C CYS A 216 -6.50 3.69 5.10
N GLN A 217 -5.65 4.60 5.57
CA GLN A 217 -4.35 4.86 4.95
C GLN A 217 -3.23 4.28 5.81
N VAL A 218 -3.09 2.96 5.74
CA VAL A 218 -2.01 2.22 6.40
C VAL A 218 -0.88 1.95 5.42
N ILE A 219 0.34 2.32 5.78
CA ILE A 219 1.56 2.02 5.04
C ILE A 219 2.59 1.37 5.96
N SER A 220 3.50 0.60 5.40
CA SER A 220 4.68 0.11 6.11
C SER A 220 5.92 0.69 5.46
N LYS A 221 6.87 1.19 6.25
CA LYS A 221 8.13 1.75 5.74
C LYS A 221 9.33 1.09 6.40
N GLY A 222 10.41 0.91 5.64
CA GLY A 222 11.67 0.40 6.15
C GLY A 222 12.67 0.15 5.03
N VAL A 223 13.77 -0.54 5.34
CA VAL A 223 14.86 -0.80 4.39
C VAL A 223 14.68 -2.17 3.73
N PHE A 224 14.91 -2.22 2.42
CA PHE A 224 15.03 -3.44 1.63
C PHE A 224 16.48 -3.64 1.15
N LYS A 225 16.97 -4.88 1.22
CA LYS A 225 18.22 -5.31 0.60
C LYS A 225 17.99 -6.66 -0.08
N GLN A 226 18.41 -6.82 -1.33
CA GLN A 226 18.25 -8.09 -2.07
C GLN A 226 16.83 -8.68 -1.97
N ASP A 227 15.80 -7.85 -2.21
CA ASP A 227 14.37 -8.20 -2.16
C ASP A 227 13.85 -8.69 -0.80
N LYS A 228 14.61 -8.50 0.27
CA LYS A 228 14.23 -8.84 1.65
C LYS A 228 14.16 -7.58 2.52
N ARG A 229 13.33 -7.61 3.56
CA ARG A 229 13.17 -6.53 4.55
C ARG A 229 14.28 -6.62 5.60
N TYR A 230 14.82 -5.47 6.01
CA TYR A 230 15.91 -5.37 6.98
C TYR A 230 15.64 -4.28 8.00
N GLY A 231 16.14 -4.49 9.21
CA GLY A 231 16.15 -3.48 10.26
C GLY A 231 14.75 -3.10 10.72
N ASN A 232 14.61 -1.88 11.22
CA ASN A 232 13.34 -1.40 11.75
C ASN A 232 12.35 -1.15 10.61
N TRP A 233 11.13 -1.63 10.82
CA TRP A 233 10.00 -1.45 9.95
C TRP A 233 8.86 -0.84 10.73
N ASP A 234 8.46 0.37 10.35
CA ASP A 234 7.35 1.09 10.98
C ASP A 234 6.07 0.82 10.21
N ILE A 235 4.98 0.60 10.93
CA ILE A 235 3.62 0.63 10.37
C ILE A 235 3.03 1.98 10.73
N LEU A 236 2.74 2.76 9.69
CA LEU A 236 2.21 4.10 9.81
C LEU A 236 0.74 4.13 9.41
N TYR A 237 -0.05 4.94 10.11
CA TYR A 237 -1.44 5.17 9.81
C TYR A 237 -1.76 6.67 9.81
N ARG A 238 -2.74 7.06 8.99
CA ARG A 238 -3.44 8.33 9.15
C ARG A 238 -4.90 8.15 8.77
N TYR A 239 -5.77 8.85 9.48
CA TYR A 239 -7.21 8.80 9.22
C TYR A 239 -7.59 9.36 7.84
N SER A 240 -6.93 10.45 7.44
CA SER A 240 -7.16 11.07 6.13
C SER A 240 -5.90 11.77 5.62
N SER A 241 -5.91 12.19 4.35
CA SER A 241 -4.79 12.92 3.75
C SER A 241 -4.48 14.26 4.41
N LYS A 242 -5.39 14.78 5.25
CA LYS A 242 -5.19 16.01 6.03
C LYS A 242 -4.40 15.79 7.31
N HIS A 243 -4.30 14.55 7.78
CA HIS A 243 -3.59 14.20 9.01
C HIS A 243 -2.17 13.76 8.69
N GLN A 244 -1.26 13.96 9.65
CA GLN A 244 0.07 13.38 9.59
C GLN A 244 0.01 11.87 9.86
N PHE A 245 1.00 11.14 9.36
CA PHE A 245 1.14 9.73 9.69
C PHE A 245 1.62 9.58 11.14
N GLU A 246 0.95 8.72 11.90
CA GLU A 246 1.37 8.25 13.21
C GLU A 246 1.90 6.82 13.12
N THR A 247 2.85 6.47 13.98
CA THR A 247 3.39 5.10 14.05
C THR A 247 2.50 4.27 14.96
N ILE A 248 1.82 3.27 14.39
CA ILE A 248 0.87 2.42 15.10
C ILE A 248 1.36 0.97 15.27
N GLY A 249 2.49 0.64 14.66
CA GLY A 249 3.08 -0.68 14.82
C GLY A 249 4.39 -0.84 14.09
N GLY A 250 4.78 -2.09 13.86
CA GLY A 250 6.08 -2.41 13.29
C GLY A 250 6.93 -3.32 14.18
N GLY A 251 8.20 -3.45 13.81
CA GLY A 251 9.19 -4.23 14.54
C GLY A 251 10.51 -4.34 13.79
N LEU A 252 11.36 -5.26 14.24
CA LEU A 252 12.70 -5.46 13.68
C LEU A 252 12.71 -6.67 12.76
N TYR A 253 13.32 -6.53 11.59
CA TYR A 253 13.75 -7.64 10.75
C TYR A 253 15.22 -7.94 10.99
N ASP A 254 15.56 -9.22 11.05
CA ASP A 254 16.93 -9.68 11.25
C ASP A 254 17.82 -9.36 10.04
N MET A 255 19.13 -9.21 10.29
CA MET A 255 20.11 -8.78 9.29
C MET A 255 20.68 -9.92 8.44
N LYS A 256 20.30 -11.17 8.70
CA LYS A 256 20.84 -12.36 8.03
C LYS A 256 19.85 -12.94 7.02
N ASN A 257 18.60 -13.10 7.42
CA ASN A 257 17.55 -13.78 6.64
C ASN A 257 16.44 -12.83 6.19
N GLY A 258 16.28 -11.67 6.84
CA GLY A 258 15.18 -10.74 6.60
C GLY A 258 13.85 -11.24 7.17
N GLU A 259 13.91 -12.03 8.23
CA GLU A 259 12.80 -12.57 9.01
C GLU A 259 12.50 -11.64 10.19
N LYS A 260 11.26 -11.69 10.70
CA LYS A 260 10.88 -10.89 11.87
C LYS A 260 11.64 -11.36 13.11
N ASN A 261 12.11 -10.43 13.93
CA ASN A 261 12.79 -10.73 15.18
C ASN A 261 12.48 -9.66 16.25
N GLY A 262 12.51 -10.05 17.52
CA GLY A 262 12.23 -9.19 18.67
C GLY A 262 10.77 -8.77 18.79
N LYS A 263 10.50 -7.64 19.44
CA LYS A 263 9.14 -7.15 19.69
C LYS A 263 8.46 -6.67 18.41
N TRP A 264 7.20 -7.03 18.25
CA TRP A 264 6.38 -6.70 17.10
C TRP A 264 4.97 -6.25 17.49
N ILE A 265 4.45 -5.33 16.69
CA ILE A 265 3.06 -4.91 16.67
C ILE A 265 2.51 -5.19 15.29
N GLU A 266 1.56 -6.12 15.19
CA GLU A 266 0.87 -6.46 13.94
C GLU A 266 -0.55 -5.89 13.93
N LEU A 267 -1.05 -5.55 12.75
CA LEU A 267 -2.43 -5.11 12.58
C LEU A 267 -3.33 -6.27 12.22
N HIS A 268 -4.59 -6.19 12.65
CA HIS A 268 -5.63 -7.10 12.21
C HIS A 268 -5.92 -6.97 10.71
N GLU A 269 -6.41 -8.06 10.11
CA GLU A 269 -6.84 -8.09 8.70
C GLU A 269 -7.83 -6.98 8.36
N HIS A 270 -8.73 -6.71 9.28
CA HIS A 270 -9.81 -5.72 9.15
C HIS A 270 -9.49 -4.38 9.82
N PHE A 271 -8.21 -4.08 10.09
CA PHE A 271 -7.83 -2.83 10.78
C PHE A 271 -8.47 -1.61 10.07
N LYS A 272 -9.31 -0.88 10.82
CA LYS A 272 -10.07 0.31 10.40
C LYS A 272 -11.09 0.12 9.26
N THR A 273 -11.27 -1.07 8.70
CA THR A 273 -12.32 -1.29 7.68
C THR A 273 -13.70 -1.19 8.32
N ASP A 274 -13.84 -1.74 9.53
CA ASP A 274 -15.12 -1.86 10.24
C ASP A 274 -15.06 -1.12 11.59
N LEU A 275 -14.44 0.07 11.60
CA LEU A 275 -14.18 0.86 12.82
C LEU A 275 -13.40 0.12 13.92
N CYS A 276 -12.82 -1.03 13.58
CA CYS A 276 -12.16 -1.93 14.50
C CYS A 276 -10.64 -1.68 14.50
N GLU A 277 -10.07 -1.28 15.64
CA GLU A 277 -8.63 -1.11 15.83
C GLU A 277 -8.06 -2.26 16.66
N ILE A 278 -7.86 -3.41 16.01
CA ILE A 278 -7.21 -4.56 16.65
C ILE A 278 -5.74 -4.63 16.26
N ILE A 279 -4.89 -4.76 17.27
CA ILE A 279 -3.46 -5.01 17.12
C ILE A 279 -3.04 -6.27 17.89
N TYR A 280 -1.99 -6.92 17.42
CA TYR A 280 -1.35 -8.04 18.07
C TYR A 280 0.04 -7.63 18.53
N LEU A 281 0.31 -7.79 19.83
CA LEU A 281 1.59 -7.45 20.44
C LEU A 281 2.28 -8.72 20.91
N GLY A 282 3.53 -8.91 20.52
CA GLY A 282 4.32 -10.02 21.01
C GLY A 282 5.74 -9.97 20.51
N GLU A 283 6.39 -11.13 20.53
CA GLU A 283 7.78 -11.28 20.12
C GLU A 283 7.92 -12.32 19.01
N TYR A 284 8.87 -12.07 18.13
CA TYR A 284 9.34 -13.00 17.12
C TYR A 284 10.76 -13.47 17.45
N ILE A 285 11.04 -14.75 17.21
CA ILE A 285 12.37 -15.34 17.24
C ILE A 285 12.56 -16.11 15.94
N ASP A 286 13.53 -15.69 15.13
CA ASP A 286 13.84 -16.29 13.82
C ASP A 286 12.59 -16.47 12.94
N GLY A 287 11.80 -15.40 12.78
CA GLY A 287 10.59 -15.39 11.96
C GLY A 287 9.36 -16.07 12.55
N ARG A 288 9.45 -16.66 13.75
CA ARG A 288 8.34 -17.36 14.42
C ARG A 288 7.85 -16.60 15.63
N LYS A 289 6.54 -16.64 15.89
CA LYS A 289 5.95 -16.03 17.10
C LYS A 289 6.42 -16.80 18.34
N ALA A 290 6.85 -16.08 19.36
CA ALA A 290 7.38 -16.64 20.61
C ALA A 290 6.75 -15.94 21.82
N GLY A 291 6.76 -16.63 22.96
CA GLY A 291 6.30 -16.12 24.25
C GLY A 291 4.86 -15.60 24.27
N ARG A 292 4.63 -14.59 25.13
CA ARG A 292 3.31 -14.00 25.34
C ARG A 292 2.91 -13.08 24.21
N TRP A 293 1.76 -13.39 23.61
CA TRP A 293 1.08 -12.53 22.64
C TRP A 293 -0.23 -12.01 23.22
N ASN A 294 -0.44 -10.71 23.12
CA ASN A 294 -1.65 -10.03 23.55
C ASN A 294 -2.41 -9.49 22.34
N ILE A 295 -3.72 -9.69 22.33
CA ILE A 295 -4.63 -9.08 21.36
C ILE A 295 -5.23 -7.85 22.03
N LYS A 296 -4.99 -6.69 21.42
CA LYS A 296 -5.43 -5.41 21.94
C LYS A 296 -6.45 -4.78 21.03
N PHE A 297 -7.43 -4.11 21.63
CA PHE A 297 -8.54 -3.45 20.93
C PHE A 297 -8.79 -2.09 21.55
N ARG A 298 -9.14 -1.11 20.71
CA ARG A 298 -9.72 0.16 21.15
C ARG A 298 -10.84 0.56 20.19
N VAL A 299 -11.76 1.35 20.72
CA VAL A 299 -12.95 1.78 20.01
C VAL A 299 -12.64 3.01 19.15
N ASP A 300 -11.93 3.96 19.74
CA ASP A 300 -11.56 5.22 19.11
C ASP A 300 -10.06 5.48 19.30
N SER A 301 -9.45 6.26 18.41
CA SER A 301 -8.01 6.53 18.40
C SER A 301 -7.51 7.24 19.66
N ASP A 302 -8.41 7.94 20.33
CA ASP A 302 -8.12 8.76 21.51
C ASP A 302 -8.22 7.93 22.82
N GLN A 303 -8.63 6.67 22.72
CA GLN A 303 -8.71 5.76 23.86
C GLN A 303 -7.47 4.85 23.94
N ASP A 304 -7.18 4.43 25.16
CA ASP A 304 -6.18 3.41 25.42
C ASP A 304 -6.64 2.05 24.91
N PHE A 305 -5.67 1.22 24.51
CA PHE A 305 -5.94 -0.15 24.11
C PHE A 305 -6.24 -1.05 25.31
N GLU A 306 -7.39 -1.72 25.29
CA GLU A 306 -7.76 -2.82 26.18
C GLU A 306 -7.17 -4.15 25.67
N THR A 307 -6.78 -5.06 26.57
CA THR A 307 -6.37 -6.42 26.19
C THR A 307 -7.59 -7.34 26.18
N ILE A 308 -8.01 -7.76 24.99
CA ILE A 308 -9.22 -8.58 24.81
C ILE A 308 -8.95 -10.06 24.55
N GLY A 309 -7.68 -10.44 24.31
CA GLY A 309 -7.30 -11.84 24.11
C GLY A 309 -5.80 -12.07 24.00
N GLY A 310 -5.43 -13.24 23.45
CA GLY A 310 -4.04 -13.68 23.31
C GLY A 310 -3.71 -14.96 24.07
N GLY A 311 -2.42 -15.29 24.17
CA GLY A 311 -1.91 -16.51 24.81
C GLY A 311 -0.39 -16.68 24.65
N LEU A 312 0.12 -17.90 24.85
CA LEU A 312 1.56 -18.21 24.84
C LEU A 312 1.98 -19.06 23.65
N TYR A 313 2.87 -18.55 22.81
CA TYR A 313 3.55 -19.39 21.82
C TYR A 313 4.72 -20.14 22.46
N ASP A 314 4.94 -21.36 22.01
CA ASP A 314 6.14 -22.16 22.28
C ASP A 314 7.34 -21.54 21.55
N ASP A 315 8.40 -21.22 22.29
CA ASP A 315 9.57 -20.53 21.74
C ASP A 315 10.36 -21.40 20.74
N LEU A 316 10.23 -22.73 20.83
CA LEU A 316 10.96 -23.66 19.97
C LEU A 316 10.33 -23.82 18.58
N ASN A 317 9.00 -23.95 18.52
CA ASN A 317 8.25 -24.27 17.30
C ASN A 317 7.32 -23.15 16.82
N GLY A 318 7.09 -22.12 17.64
CA GLY A 318 6.14 -21.04 17.36
C GLY A 318 4.68 -21.50 17.33
N GLN A 319 4.36 -22.55 18.08
CA GLN A 319 3.02 -23.11 18.18
C GLN A 319 2.28 -22.55 19.40
N LYS A 320 0.97 -22.32 19.29
CA LYS A 320 0.17 -21.92 20.45
C LYS A 320 0.18 -23.02 21.52
N ILE A 321 0.33 -22.64 22.78
CA ILE A 321 0.30 -23.52 23.95
C ILE A 321 -0.47 -22.86 25.11
N GLY A 322 -0.99 -23.69 26.02
CA GLY A 322 -1.65 -23.22 27.24
C GLY A 322 -2.99 -22.53 26.96
N GLU A 323 -3.41 -21.67 27.89
CA GLU A 323 -4.66 -20.92 27.75
C GLU A 323 -4.57 -19.89 26.63
N TRP A 324 -5.66 -19.77 25.86
CA TRP A 324 -5.77 -18.84 24.76
C TRP A 324 -7.15 -18.23 24.67
N ILE A 325 -7.19 -16.99 24.18
CA ILE A 325 -8.40 -16.30 23.79
C ILE A 325 -8.25 -15.88 22.33
N ASP A 326 -8.98 -16.54 21.42
CA ASP A 326 -9.07 -16.20 20.00
C ASP A 326 -10.24 -15.27 19.74
N LEU A 327 -10.10 -14.36 18.78
CA LEU A 327 -11.23 -13.57 18.30
C LEU A 327 -11.96 -14.32 17.18
N HIS A 328 -13.26 -14.06 17.07
CA HIS A 328 -14.03 -14.46 15.90
C HIS A 328 -13.49 -13.77 14.63
N GLU A 329 -13.59 -14.42 13.47
CA GLU A 329 -13.12 -13.85 12.20
C GLU A 329 -13.82 -12.53 11.85
N ASN A 330 -15.11 -12.47 12.16
CA ASN A 330 -15.95 -11.27 12.04
C ASN A 330 -15.96 -10.42 13.32
N TYR A 331 -14.92 -10.47 14.15
CA TYR A 331 -14.87 -9.62 15.35
C TYR A 331 -14.96 -8.16 14.93
N ASP A 332 -16.01 -7.49 15.41
CA ASP A 332 -16.39 -6.16 15.01
C ASP A 332 -16.84 -5.34 16.22
N ARG A 333 -16.62 -4.02 16.17
CA ARG A 333 -16.98 -3.08 17.24
C ARG A 333 -18.48 -3.08 17.55
N ASP A 334 -19.33 -3.09 16.53
CA ASP A 334 -20.76 -2.81 16.68
C ASP A 334 -21.62 -4.06 16.48
N TRP A 335 -21.16 -5.04 15.70
CA TRP A 335 -22.00 -6.14 15.24
C TRP A 335 -21.69 -7.50 15.88
N CYS A 336 -20.44 -7.75 16.28
CA CYS A 336 -20.01 -9.09 16.68
C CYS A 336 -18.76 -9.06 17.57
N GLN A 337 -18.94 -9.02 18.89
CA GLN A 337 -17.82 -9.10 19.84
C GLN A 337 -17.73 -10.50 20.45
N ILE A 338 -17.25 -11.45 19.66
CA ILE A 338 -17.14 -12.86 20.06
C ILE A 338 -15.68 -13.27 20.23
N LYS A 339 -15.40 -13.95 21.33
CA LYS A 339 -14.10 -14.58 21.57
C LYS A 339 -14.26 -16.02 22.02
N TYR A 340 -13.28 -16.84 21.66
CA TYR A 340 -13.20 -18.25 22.02
C TYR A 340 -12.09 -18.44 23.05
N LYS A 341 -12.42 -18.99 24.21
CA LYS A 341 -11.45 -19.24 25.28
C LYS A 341 -11.26 -20.73 25.49
N GLY A 342 -10.01 -21.19 25.55
CA GLY A 342 -9.72 -22.59 25.86
C GLY A 342 -8.22 -22.86 25.90
N ILE A 343 -7.85 -24.13 25.76
CA ILE A 343 -6.46 -24.57 25.84
C ILE A 343 -5.96 -25.02 24.47
N TYR A 344 -4.75 -24.59 24.11
CA TYR A 344 -3.96 -25.16 23.02
C TYR A 344 -2.89 -26.11 23.54
N LYS A 345 -2.64 -27.17 22.79
CA LYS A 345 -1.50 -28.09 22.97
C LYS A 345 -0.83 -28.29 21.62
N ASN A 346 0.41 -27.85 21.47
CA ASN A 346 1.18 -27.96 20.23
C ASN A 346 0.44 -27.39 19.00
N GLY A 347 -0.18 -26.21 19.16
CA GLY A 347 -0.95 -25.56 18.10
C GLY A 347 -2.34 -26.15 17.84
N ILE A 348 -2.75 -27.19 18.56
CA ILE A 348 -4.05 -27.86 18.41
C ILE A 348 -4.98 -27.47 19.57
N LYS A 349 -6.24 -27.13 19.27
CA LYS A 349 -7.25 -26.87 20.32
C LYS A 349 -7.53 -28.16 21.09
N ASN A 350 -7.51 -28.08 22.42
CA ASN A 350 -7.61 -29.25 23.29
C ASN A 350 -8.59 -29.01 24.44
N GLY A 351 -9.42 -30.01 24.72
CA GLY A 351 -10.32 -29.99 25.88
C GLY A 351 -11.46 -28.98 25.74
N LYS A 352 -11.91 -28.42 26.86
CA LYS A 352 -13.05 -27.51 26.92
C LYS A 352 -12.72 -26.16 26.27
N TRP A 353 -13.64 -25.67 25.47
CA TRP A 353 -13.61 -24.34 24.86
C TRP A 353 -14.94 -23.63 25.07
N ASP A 354 -14.87 -22.40 25.57
CA ASP A 354 -16.02 -21.54 25.85
C ASP A 354 -16.15 -20.46 24.77
N ILE A 355 -17.38 -20.16 24.37
CA ILE A 355 -17.73 -19.05 23.47
C ILE A 355 -18.22 -17.90 24.35
N HIS A 356 -17.51 -16.79 24.28
CA HIS A 356 -17.84 -15.58 25.02
C HIS A 356 -18.37 -14.50 24.09
N PHE A 357 -19.40 -13.79 24.52
CA PHE A 357 -20.06 -12.72 23.77
C PHE A 357 -20.40 -11.55 24.69
N ARG A 358 -20.36 -10.33 24.14
CA ARG A 358 -20.95 -9.13 24.74
C ARG A 358 -21.64 -8.31 23.66
N VAL A 359 -22.69 -7.59 24.01
CA VAL A 359 -23.44 -6.79 23.02
C VAL A 359 -22.74 -5.46 22.79
N ALA A 360 -22.31 -4.80 23.85
CA ALA A 360 -21.61 -3.52 23.80
C ALA A 360 -20.21 -3.60 24.42
N VAL A 361 -19.34 -2.62 24.11
CA VAL A 361 -17.93 -2.62 24.58
C VAL A 361 -17.82 -2.43 26.10
N ASP A 362 -18.76 -1.70 26.68
CA ASP A 362 -18.85 -1.41 28.11
C ASP A 362 -19.49 -2.54 28.93
N GLU A 363 -20.02 -3.57 28.26
CA GLU A 363 -20.57 -4.76 28.92
C GLU A 363 -19.49 -5.83 29.18
N GLU A 364 -19.74 -6.65 30.19
CA GLU A 364 -18.92 -7.83 30.46
C GLU A 364 -19.21 -8.95 29.46
N PHE A 365 -18.19 -9.75 29.15
CA PHE A 365 -18.37 -10.95 28.33
C PHE A 365 -19.08 -12.05 29.11
N ILE A 366 -20.21 -12.51 28.59
CA ILE A 366 -20.92 -13.70 29.09
C ILE A 366 -20.54 -14.96 28.29
N VAL A 367 -20.58 -16.12 28.93
CA VAL A 367 -20.39 -17.42 28.25
C VAL A 367 -21.73 -17.84 27.64
N ILE A 368 -21.78 -17.94 26.32
CA ILE A 368 -23.02 -18.25 25.57
C ILE A 368 -23.02 -19.66 24.97
N GLY A 369 -21.88 -20.33 24.96
CA GLY A 369 -21.74 -21.64 24.32
C GLY A 369 -20.35 -22.22 24.49
N GLY A 370 -20.05 -23.25 23.71
CA GLY A 370 -18.81 -23.99 23.80
C GLY A 370 -18.98 -25.50 23.62
N GLY A 371 -17.90 -26.23 23.86
CA GLY A 371 -17.87 -27.68 23.81
C GLY A 371 -16.46 -28.21 24.04
N HIS A 372 -16.21 -29.46 23.62
CA HIS A 372 -14.91 -30.11 23.80
C HIS A 372 -14.25 -30.43 22.47
N TYR A 373 -12.96 -30.15 22.38
CA TYR A 373 -12.09 -30.64 21.32
C TYR A 373 -11.36 -31.90 21.78
N ASN A 374 -11.24 -32.87 20.87
CA ASN A 374 -10.43 -34.06 21.05
C ASN A 374 -8.95 -33.68 21.02
N GLY A 375 -8.24 -33.96 22.12
CA GLY A 375 -6.84 -33.55 22.29
C GLY A 375 -5.83 -34.18 21.34
N ASN A 376 -6.20 -35.24 20.61
CA ASN A 376 -5.31 -35.91 19.69
C ASN A 376 -5.28 -35.24 18.30
N ASN A 377 -6.39 -34.64 17.86
CA ASN A 377 -6.54 -34.11 16.50
C ASN A 377 -7.19 -32.71 16.43
N GLY A 378 -7.65 -32.17 17.55
CA GLY A 378 -8.31 -30.85 17.61
C GLY A 378 -9.68 -30.81 16.95
N LEU A 379 -10.33 -31.95 16.78
CA LEU A 379 -11.67 -32.02 16.21
C LEU A 379 -12.73 -31.92 17.31
N LYS A 380 -13.85 -31.26 17.02
CA LYS A 380 -14.98 -31.15 17.95
C LYS A 380 -15.51 -32.55 18.31
N GLN A 381 -15.81 -32.77 19.58
CA GLN A 381 -16.30 -34.03 20.13
C GLN A 381 -17.36 -33.77 21.21
N GLY A 382 -18.42 -34.61 21.22
CA GLY A 382 -19.49 -34.54 22.21
C GLY A 382 -20.49 -33.42 21.96
N GLU A 383 -21.17 -32.97 23.00
CA GLU A 383 -22.15 -31.89 22.90
C GLU A 383 -21.47 -30.54 22.67
N TRP A 384 -22.01 -29.78 21.72
CA TRP A 384 -21.60 -28.41 21.42
C TRP A 384 -22.81 -27.49 21.38
N LEU A 385 -22.60 -26.28 21.88
CA LEU A 385 -23.45 -25.12 21.66
C LEU A 385 -22.67 -24.11 20.83
N ASP A 386 -22.90 -24.12 19.52
CA ASP A 386 -22.15 -23.36 18.51
C ASP A 386 -22.90 -22.11 18.04
N LEU A 387 -22.22 -21.22 17.34
CA LEU A 387 -22.85 -20.03 16.75
C LEU A 387 -23.62 -20.43 15.49
N HIS A 388 -24.82 -19.86 15.31
CA HIS A 388 -25.47 -19.90 14.01
C HIS A 388 -24.62 -19.13 12.97
N PRO A 389 -24.55 -19.53 11.68
CA PRO A 389 -23.75 -18.83 10.67
C PRO A 389 -24.07 -17.33 10.51
N ASN A 390 -25.31 -16.95 10.81
CA ASN A 390 -25.77 -15.56 10.82
C ASN A 390 -25.74 -14.93 12.23
N PHE A 391 -24.95 -15.45 13.16
CA PHE A 391 -24.90 -14.90 14.51
C PHE A 391 -24.39 -13.46 14.47
N SER A 392 -25.11 -12.57 15.16
CA SER A 392 -24.76 -11.15 15.33
C SER A 392 -25.46 -10.59 16.56
N CYS A 393 -25.19 -9.33 16.90
CA CYS A 393 -25.92 -8.62 17.96
C CYS A 393 -27.44 -8.59 17.74
N HIS A 394 -27.93 -8.71 16.50
CA HIS A 394 -29.36 -8.74 16.17
C HIS A 394 -29.93 -10.14 15.95
N ASN A 395 -29.07 -11.15 15.79
CA ASN A 395 -29.48 -12.53 15.55
C ASN A 395 -28.67 -13.46 16.44
N GLN A 396 -29.07 -13.56 17.70
CA GLN A 396 -28.34 -14.31 18.73
C GLN A 396 -28.84 -15.76 18.80
N ILE A 397 -28.76 -16.49 17.68
CA ILE A 397 -29.17 -17.89 17.60
C ILE A 397 -27.93 -18.79 17.78
N MET A 398 -28.04 -19.74 18.70
CA MET A 398 -27.07 -20.79 18.94
C MET A 398 -27.56 -22.12 18.36
N LEU A 399 -26.63 -22.98 17.98
CA LEU A 399 -26.88 -24.31 17.45
C LEU A 399 -26.40 -25.35 18.45
N LYS A 400 -27.35 -26.10 19.02
CA LYS A 400 -27.05 -27.24 19.89
C LYS A 400 -26.99 -28.53 19.07
N GLY A 401 -25.90 -29.28 19.19
CA GLY A 401 -25.71 -30.55 18.47
C GLY A 401 -24.65 -31.46 19.10
N GLN A 402 -24.60 -32.72 18.66
CA GLN A 402 -23.56 -33.68 19.02
C GLN A 402 -22.51 -33.75 17.90
N TYR A 403 -21.23 -33.80 18.25
CA TYR A 403 -20.12 -33.91 17.30
C TYR A 403 -19.33 -35.19 17.53
N GLN A 404 -18.89 -35.81 16.45
CA GLN A 404 -17.95 -36.92 16.46
C GLN A 404 -16.91 -36.70 15.38
N ASN A 405 -15.63 -36.66 15.75
CA ASN A 405 -14.52 -36.39 14.83
C ASN A 405 -14.73 -35.12 13.99
N GLY A 406 -15.28 -34.06 14.59
CA GLY A 406 -15.50 -32.78 13.93
C GLY A 406 -16.76 -32.69 13.08
N GLU A 407 -17.48 -33.80 12.89
CA GLU A 407 -18.73 -33.84 12.13
C GLU A 407 -19.94 -33.86 13.07
N CYS A 408 -20.94 -33.04 12.76
CA CYS A 408 -22.21 -33.04 13.49
C CYS A 408 -22.95 -34.36 13.23
N GLN A 409 -23.47 -34.95 14.30
CA GLN A 409 -24.27 -36.17 14.29
C GLN A 409 -25.74 -35.79 14.44
N GLY A 410 -26.49 -35.86 13.34
CA GLY A 410 -27.92 -35.53 13.30
C GLY A 410 -28.21 -34.04 13.07
N ASN A 411 -29.44 -33.63 13.42
CA ASN A 411 -29.93 -32.27 13.23
C ASN A 411 -29.56 -31.37 14.42
N PHE A 412 -29.33 -30.09 14.14
CA PHE A 412 -29.17 -29.07 15.17
C PHE A 412 -30.51 -28.67 15.78
N THR A 413 -30.48 -28.31 17.06
CA THR A 413 -31.56 -27.56 17.71
C THR A 413 -31.14 -26.10 17.80
N GLU A 414 -31.93 -25.19 17.24
CA GLU A 414 -31.72 -23.75 17.39
C GLU A 414 -32.19 -23.28 18.76
N LEU A 415 -31.35 -22.51 19.44
CA LEU A 415 -31.63 -21.89 20.73
C LEU A 415 -31.42 -20.40 20.58
N LYS A 416 -32.43 -19.59 20.93
CA LYS A 416 -32.27 -18.14 20.96
C LYS A 416 -31.65 -17.74 22.30
N LEU A 417 -30.63 -16.88 22.28
CA LEU A 417 -30.11 -16.25 23.48
C LEU A 417 -31.19 -15.28 23.99
N GLU A 418 -31.66 -15.51 25.21
CA GLU A 418 -32.67 -14.67 25.88
C GLU A 418 -32.06 -13.49 26.63
#